data_AF-D7NCD9-F1
#
_entry.id   AF-D7NCD9-F1
#
_cell.length_a   1.000
_cell.length_b   1.000
_cell.length_c   1.000
_cell.angle_alpha   90.00
_cell.angle_beta   90.00
_cell.angle_gamma   90.00
#
_symmetry.space_group_name_H-M   'P 1'
#
loop_
_entity.id
_entity.type
_entity.pdbx_description
1 polymer ?
#
loop_
_entity_poly.entity_id
_entity_poly.type
_entity_poly.pdbx_seq_one_letter_code
_entity_poly.pdbx_strand_id
1 'polypeptide(L)'
;MSVFISKELIPKIERYYNIKMTDPTEEVGYGEQAMAFEDVTDSCSDLEDWLENGDVLTCYEDADGQIHYKVSVENGVFDFVLDKENVEYESYLEDIKSDLNNLFSNASVEDFRTLCQNLQDYDEYKKSHEDVIDFDLIDKEGYESIVKEAITEYIENNDIEVDIKELGDTDVVEDGDNSFTYKGEEYQGFDSSDGGDFDCTSCENFDLIYEAVLEANCEDKEELTMYLCGMNFVYKNLVDDVMYKFYFK
;
A
#
# COMPACT_ATOMS: atom_id res chain seq x y z
N MET A 1 23.31 -23.38 -25.50
CA MET A 1 22.31 -23.89 -24.54
C MET A 1 21.25 -22.81 -24.51
N SER A 2 20.01 -23.10 -24.89
CA SER A 2 18.96 -22.07 -24.98
C SER A 2 18.37 -21.88 -23.58
N VAL A 3 18.57 -20.70 -22.98
CA VAL A 3 17.99 -20.37 -21.67
C VAL A 3 16.64 -19.69 -21.91
N PHE A 4 15.62 -20.11 -21.15
CA PHE A 4 14.24 -19.65 -21.30
C PHE A 4 13.88 -18.75 -20.12
N ILE A 5 13.45 -17.51 -20.39
CA ILE A 5 12.84 -16.66 -19.37
C ILE A 5 11.37 -17.10 -19.21
N SER A 6 10.94 -17.34 -17.97
CA SER A 6 9.53 -17.65 -17.68
C SER A 6 8.62 -16.53 -18.20
N LYS A 7 7.51 -16.91 -18.85
CA LYS A 7 6.50 -15.94 -19.33
C LYS A 7 5.91 -15.09 -18.21
N GLU A 8 5.96 -15.59 -16.97
CA GLU A 8 5.47 -14.89 -15.79
C GLU A 8 6.43 -13.78 -15.32
N LEU A 9 7.72 -13.86 -15.68
CA LEU A 9 8.73 -12.86 -15.34
C LEU A 9 8.77 -11.70 -16.34
N ILE A 10 8.32 -11.92 -17.59
CA ILE A 10 8.36 -10.90 -18.65
C ILE A 10 7.59 -9.63 -18.24
N PRO A 11 6.31 -9.69 -17.79
CA PRO A 11 5.60 -8.49 -17.36
C PRO A 11 6.25 -7.78 -16.18
N LYS A 12 6.89 -8.52 -15.26
CA LYS A 12 7.58 -7.97 -14.09
C LYS A 12 8.83 -7.18 -14.51
N ILE A 13 9.64 -7.73 -15.42
CA ILE A 13 10.86 -7.08 -15.94
C ILE A 13 10.52 -5.85 -16.79
N GLU A 14 9.55 -5.99 -17.70
CA GLU A 14 9.06 -4.87 -18.52
C GLU A 14 8.60 -3.69 -17.67
N ARG A 15 7.85 -3.99 -16.60
CA ARG A 15 7.37 -2.99 -15.65
C ARG A 15 8.52 -2.33 -14.89
N TYR A 16 9.41 -3.11 -14.27
CA TYR A 16 10.50 -2.58 -13.44
C TYR A 16 11.44 -1.64 -14.21
N TYR A 17 11.86 -2.05 -15.40
CA TYR A 17 12.79 -1.25 -16.21
C TYR A 17 12.10 -0.25 -17.13
N ASN A 18 10.76 -0.18 -17.11
CA ASN A 18 9.94 0.60 -18.03
C ASN A 18 10.36 0.38 -19.50
N ILE A 19 10.60 -0.88 -19.85
CA ILE A 19 10.96 -1.33 -21.18
C ILE A 19 9.86 -2.23 -21.72
N LYS A 20 9.72 -2.30 -23.03
CA LYS A 20 8.88 -3.30 -23.67
C LYS A 20 9.78 -4.34 -24.30
N MET A 21 9.73 -5.55 -23.78
CA MET A 21 10.32 -6.72 -24.42
C MET A 21 9.49 -6.99 -25.68
N THR A 22 10.15 -6.97 -26.82
CA THR A 22 9.53 -7.33 -28.08
C THR A 22 9.07 -8.78 -27.98
N ASP A 23 7.78 -9.03 -28.19
CA ASP A 23 7.22 -10.39 -28.19
C ASP A 23 8.08 -11.27 -29.11
N PRO A 24 8.81 -12.26 -28.57
CA PRO A 24 9.82 -12.96 -29.34
C PRO A 24 9.24 -14.08 -30.22
N THR A 25 7.95 -14.01 -30.55
CA THR A 25 7.26 -15.01 -31.39
C THR A 25 7.81 -15.13 -32.82
N GLU A 26 8.63 -14.18 -33.28
CA GLU A 26 9.24 -14.25 -34.62
C GLU A 26 10.69 -14.76 -34.66
N GLU A 27 11.46 -14.76 -33.55
CA GLU A 27 12.87 -15.22 -33.58
C GLU A 27 13.35 -16.07 -32.38
N VAL A 28 12.53 -16.30 -31.35
CA VAL A 28 12.92 -17.15 -30.21
C VAL A 28 12.11 -18.44 -30.23
N GLY A 29 12.80 -19.56 -30.45
CA GLY A 29 12.18 -20.87 -30.39
C GLY A 29 11.78 -21.18 -28.95
N TYR A 30 10.51 -20.98 -28.59
CA TYR A 30 9.92 -21.49 -27.36
C TYR A 30 9.98 -23.03 -27.36
N GLY A 31 10.87 -23.60 -26.56
CA GLY A 31 10.85 -25.03 -26.26
C GLY A 31 9.83 -25.32 -25.16
N GLU A 32 9.18 -26.49 -25.20
CA GLU A 32 8.23 -26.98 -24.18
C GLU A 32 8.85 -27.22 -22.78
N GLN A 33 10.09 -26.76 -22.55
CA GLN A 33 10.81 -26.86 -21.29
C GLN A 33 11.26 -25.46 -20.87
N ALA A 34 10.37 -24.70 -20.23
CA ALA A 34 10.77 -23.55 -19.44
C ALA A 34 11.53 -24.08 -18.22
N MET A 35 12.77 -23.62 -18.01
CA MET A 35 13.52 -23.91 -16.80
C MET A 35 12.92 -23.11 -15.64
N ALA A 36 12.79 -23.71 -14.46
CA ALA A 36 12.39 -23.00 -13.27
C ALA A 36 13.50 -21.99 -12.89
N PHE A 37 13.17 -20.94 -12.13
CA PHE A 37 14.16 -19.93 -11.70
C PHE A 37 15.40 -20.56 -11.03
N GLU A 38 15.20 -21.66 -10.30
CA GLU A 38 16.24 -22.46 -9.63
C GLU A 38 17.15 -23.23 -10.60
N ASP A 39 16.69 -23.53 -11.82
CA ASP A 39 17.49 -24.23 -12.84
C ASP A 39 18.35 -23.25 -13.66
N VAL A 40 18.03 -21.94 -13.63
CA VAL A 40 18.78 -20.88 -14.33
C VAL A 40 20.13 -20.63 -13.64
N THR A 41 20.16 -20.71 -12.30
CA THR A 41 21.36 -20.50 -11.47
C THR A 41 22.44 -21.58 -11.63
N ASP A 42 22.09 -22.75 -12.16
CA ASP A 42 23.04 -23.86 -12.37
C ASP A 42 23.79 -23.79 -13.71
N SER A 43 23.51 -22.78 -14.54
CA SER A 43 24.04 -22.65 -15.91
C SER A 43 25.06 -21.50 -16.09
N CYS A 44 25.93 -21.24 -15.11
CA CYS A 44 26.86 -20.12 -15.18
C CYS A 44 28.10 -20.39 -16.06
N SER A 45 28.37 -19.47 -17.01
CA SER A 45 29.60 -19.41 -17.83
C SER A 45 30.42 -18.15 -17.55
N ASP A 46 31.71 -18.20 -17.92
CA ASP A 46 32.74 -17.16 -17.73
C ASP A 46 32.37 -15.77 -18.31
N LEU A 47 32.59 -14.69 -17.55
CA LEU A 47 32.20 -13.31 -17.85
C LEU A 47 32.84 -12.79 -19.15
N GLU A 48 34.12 -13.11 -19.38
CA GLU A 48 34.85 -12.63 -20.56
C GLU A 48 34.30 -13.25 -21.85
N ASP A 49 33.88 -14.52 -21.81
CA ASP A 49 33.31 -15.22 -22.96
C ASP A 49 31.87 -14.74 -23.27
N TRP A 50 31.10 -14.38 -22.25
CA TRP A 50 29.74 -13.85 -22.42
C TRP A 50 29.71 -12.43 -22.99
N LEU A 51 30.63 -11.55 -22.56
CA LEU A 51 30.74 -10.20 -23.12
C LEU A 51 31.04 -10.25 -24.63
N GLU A 52 31.79 -11.27 -25.06
CA GLU A 52 32.21 -11.44 -26.44
C GLU A 52 31.21 -12.26 -27.28
N ASN A 53 30.55 -13.27 -26.70
CA ASN A 53 29.77 -14.30 -27.42
C ASN A 53 28.37 -14.59 -26.86
N GLY A 54 27.93 -13.94 -25.78
CA GLY A 54 26.65 -14.22 -25.13
C GLY A 54 25.43 -13.86 -25.99
N ASP A 55 24.55 -14.83 -26.23
CA ASP A 55 23.31 -14.68 -26.98
C ASP A 55 22.28 -13.78 -26.25
N VAL A 56 21.34 -13.23 -27.02
CA VAL A 56 20.14 -12.57 -26.51
C VAL A 56 19.36 -13.59 -25.66
N LEU A 57 19.18 -13.34 -24.36
CA LEU A 57 18.62 -14.25 -23.33
C LEU A 57 19.63 -15.21 -22.66
N THR A 58 20.78 -14.68 -22.25
CA THR A 58 21.76 -15.41 -21.43
C THR A 58 21.95 -14.73 -20.08
N CYS A 59 22.28 -15.48 -19.04
CA CYS A 59 22.54 -14.96 -17.70
C CYS A 59 23.92 -15.39 -17.16
N TYR A 60 24.46 -14.64 -16.21
CA TYR A 60 25.68 -15.00 -15.48
C TYR A 60 25.60 -14.48 -14.03
N GLU A 61 26.37 -15.08 -13.13
CA GLU A 61 26.56 -14.59 -11.76
C GLU A 61 27.88 -13.83 -11.68
N ASP A 62 27.86 -12.60 -11.17
CA ASP A 62 29.06 -11.80 -11.00
C ASP A 62 29.89 -12.23 -9.77
N ALA A 63 30.99 -11.53 -9.50
CA ALA A 63 31.87 -11.87 -8.38
C ALA A 63 31.23 -11.62 -7.00
N ASP A 64 30.16 -10.82 -6.94
CA ASP A 64 29.43 -10.47 -5.73
C ASP A 64 28.15 -11.32 -5.56
N GLY A 65 27.91 -12.29 -6.45
CA GLY A 65 26.78 -13.21 -6.41
C GLY A 65 25.51 -12.67 -7.06
N GLN A 66 25.58 -11.58 -7.80
CA GLN A 66 24.43 -10.96 -8.47
C GLN A 66 24.18 -11.62 -9.82
N ILE A 67 22.91 -11.92 -10.13
CA ILE A 67 22.54 -12.55 -11.40
C ILE A 67 22.23 -11.47 -12.44
N HIS A 68 23.02 -11.46 -13.50
CA HIS A 68 22.89 -10.58 -14.66
C HIS A 68 22.16 -11.28 -15.81
N TYR A 69 21.37 -10.53 -16.58
CA TYR A 69 20.59 -11.00 -17.72
C TYR A 69 20.82 -10.12 -18.95
N LYS A 70 21.23 -10.74 -20.06
CA LYS A 70 21.24 -10.11 -21.40
C LYS A 70 19.86 -10.19 -22.03
N VAL A 71 19.24 -9.06 -22.30
CA VAL A 71 17.94 -9.02 -23.00
C VAL A 71 18.00 -8.05 -24.17
N SER A 72 17.44 -8.46 -25.32
CA SER A 72 17.20 -7.55 -26.43
C SER A 72 15.79 -7.00 -26.35
N VAL A 73 15.66 -5.69 -26.46
CA VAL A 73 14.40 -4.97 -26.67
C VAL A 73 14.48 -4.20 -27.99
N GLU A 74 13.38 -3.61 -28.44
CA GLU A 74 13.31 -2.88 -29.73
C GLU A 74 14.44 -1.84 -29.91
N ASN A 75 14.96 -1.29 -28.81
CA ASN A 75 15.94 -0.22 -28.79
C ASN A 75 17.39 -0.67 -28.52
N GLY A 76 17.66 -1.98 -28.44
CA GLY A 76 19.02 -2.50 -28.25
C GLY A 76 19.12 -3.69 -27.30
N VAL A 77 20.34 -4.05 -26.95
CA VAL A 77 20.66 -5.12 -25.99
C VAL A 77 21.08 -4.50 -24.67
N PHE A 78 20.49 -4.98 -23.58
CA PHE A 78 20.65 -4.47 -22.23
C PHE A 78 21.12 -5.58 -21.29
N ASP A 79 21.92 -5.20 -20.30
CA ASP A 79 22.35 -6.02 -19.17
C ASP A 79 21.55 -5.58 -17.95
N PHE A 80 20.81 -6.51 -17.35
CA PHE A 80 19.96 -6.29 -16.19
C PHE A 80 20.43 -7.15 -15.04
N VAL A 81 20.68 -6.54 -13.88
CA VAL A 81 20.82 -7.29 -12.64
C VAL A 81 19.42 -7.54 -12.09
N LEU A 82 19.03 -8.81 -11.93
CA LEU A 82 17.84 -9.13 -11.14
C LEU A 82 18.32 -9.44 -9.73
N ASP A 83 18.17 -8.47 -8.86
CA ASP A 83 18.14 -8.77 -7.44
C ASP A 83 16.80 -9.46 -7.16
N LYS A 84 16.85 -10.79 -7.03
CA LYS A 84 15.67 -11.64 -6.87
C LYS A 84 14.84 -11.19 -5.66
N GLU A 85 15.50 -10.85 -4.56
CA GLU A 85 14.84 -10.39 -3.34
C GLU A 85 14.11 -9.08 -3.60
N ASN A 86 14.70 -8.14 -4.35
CA ASN A 86 14.02 -6.90 -4.72
C ASN A 86 12.85 -7.11 -5.70
N VAL A 87 12.96 -8.05 -6.66
CA VAL A 87 11.85 -8.34 -7.60
C VAL A 87 10.69 -9.02 -6.89
N GLU A 88 10.97 -9.94 -5.96
CA GLU A 88 9.95 -10.58 -5.14
C GLU A 88 9.31 -9.59 -4.16
N TYR A 89 10.12 -8.75 -3.50
CA TYR A 89 9.66 -7.65 -2.65
C TYR A 89 8.67 -6.73 -3.38
N GLU A 90 9.05 -6.16 -4.52
CA GLU A 90 8.18 -5.26 -5.30
C GLU A 90 6.91 -5.98 -5.79
N SER A 91 7.02 -7.27 -6.15
CA SER A 91 5.86 -8.07 -6.53
C SER A 91 4.88 -8.22 -5.37
N TYR A 92 5.37 -8.47 -4.16
CA TYR A 92 4.51 -8.59 -2.97
C TYR A 92 3.88 -7.25 -2.58
N LEU A 93 4.62 -6.13 -2.71
CA LEU A 93 4.05 -4.80 -2.53
C LEU A 93 2.88 -4.54 -3.50
N GLU A 94 3.04 -4.92 -4.78
CA GLU A 94 1.98 -4.80 -5.77
C GLU A 94 0.77 -5.69 -5.47
N ASP A 95 0.98 -6.90 -4.99
CA ASP A 95 -0.10 -7.81 -4.59
C ASP A 95 -0.92 -7.22 -3.43
N ILE A 96 -0.25 -6.68 -2.40
CA ILE A 96 -0.90 -5.98 -1.27
C ILE A 96 -1.68 -4.76 -1.77
N LYS A 97 -1.06 -3.94 -2.64
CA LYS A 97 -1.72 -2.77 -3.22
C LYS A 97 -2.95 -3.15 -4.05
N SER A 98 -2.87 -4.26 -4.79
CA SER A 98 -3.99 -4.81 -5.56
C SER A 98 -5.14 -5.25 -4.65
N ASP A 99 -4.85 -5.94 -3.55
CA ASP A 99 -5.86 -6.37 -2.57
C ASP A 99 -6.59 -5.17 -1.96
N LEU A 100 -5.85 -4.14 -1.54
CA LEU A 100 -6.42 -2.91 -0.99
C LEU A 100 -7.25 -2.14 -2.02
N ASN A 101 -6.76 -2.05 -3.26
CA ASN A 101 -7.51 -1.44 -4.34
C ASN A 101 -8.80 -2.21 -4.66
N ASN A 102 -8.78 -3.55 -4.62
CA ASN A 102 -9.98 -4.35 -4.79
C ASN A 102 -10.96 -4.13 -3.64
N LEU A 103 -10.46 -3.93 -2.41
CA LEU A 103 -11.26 -3.62 -1.23
C LEU A 103 -11.95 -2.25 -1.35
N PHE A 104 -11.24 -1.22 -1.83
CA PHE A 104 -11.73 0.16 -1.84
C PHE A 104 -12.44 0.59 -3.13
N SER A 105 -12.02 0.10 -4.31
CA SER A 105 -12.40 0.65 -5.63
C SER A 105 -13.90 0.73 -5.92
N ASN A 106 -14.73 -0.08 -5.26
CA ASN A 106 -16.19 -0.05 -5.41
C ASN A 106 -16.92 0.30 -4.11
N ALA A 107 -16.19 0.64 -3.05
CA ALA A 107 -16.76 1.06 -1.79
C ALA A 107 -17.39 2.45 -1.97
N SER A 108 -18.60 2.64 -1.43
CA SER A 108 -19.11 4.00 -1.20
C SER A 108 -18.24 4.69 -0.15
N VAL A 109 -18.31 6.02 -0.04
CA VAL A 109 -17.56 6.77 0.99
C VAL A 109 -17.88 6.26 2.41
N GLU A 110 -19.13 5.87 2.66
CA GLU A 110 -19.55 5.30 3.96
C GLU A 110 -18.97 3.90 4.20
N ASP A 111 -18.95 3.05 3.16
CA ASP A 111 -18.34 1.73 3.23
C ASP A 111 -16.82 1.85 3.42
N PHE A 112 -16.18 2.77 2.69
CA PHE A 112 -14.74 3.05 2.77
C PHE A 112 -14.34 3.48 4.19
N ARG A 113 -15.10 4.39 4.81
CA ARG A 113 -14.91 4.74 6.22
C ARG A 113 -14.90 3.50 7.11
N THR A 114 -15.93 2.66 6.96
CA THR A 114 -16.06 1.44 7.77
C THR A 114 -14.91 0.48 7.51
N LEU A 115 -14.44 0.38 6.27
CA LEU A 115 -13.27 -0.43 5.90
C LEU A 115 -12.01 0.10 6.58
N CYS A 116 -11.73 1.41 6.54
CA CYS A 116 -10.57 2.00 7.21
C CYS A 116 -10.52 1.68 8.70
N GLN A 117 -11.66 1.77 9.39
CA GLN A 117 -11.77 1.48 10.82
C GLN A 117 -11.52 0.01 11.17
N ASN A 118 -11.72 -0.90 10.22
CA ASN A 118 -11.61 -2.35 10.41
C ASN A 118 -10.52 -2.97 9.51
N LEU A 119 -9.59 -2.17 9.00
CA LEU A 119 -8.43 -2.68 8.26
C LEU A 119 -7.64 -3.60 9.18
N GLN A 120 -7.21 -4.73 8.61
CA GLN A 120 -6.36 -5.68 9.32
C GLN A 120 -5.05 -4.99 9.66
N ASP A 121 -4.56 -5.20 10.89
CA ASP A 121 -3.19 -4.81 11.20
C ASP A 121 -2.18 -5.72 10.47
N TYR A 122 -0.89 -5.35 10.53
CA TYR A 122 0.17 -6.11 9.87
C TYR A 122 0.21 -7.59 10.32
N ASP A 123 0.02 -7.88 11.61
CA ASP A 123 0.11 -9.26 12.11
C ASP A 123 -1.11 -10.09 11.67
N GLU A 124 -2.28 -9.47 11.62
CA GLU A 124 -3.51 -10.07 11.10
C GLU A 124 -3.42 -10.32 9.59
N TYR A 125 -2.95 -9.35 8.82
CA TYR A 125 -2.78 -9.46 7.37
C TYR A 125 -1.71 -10.50 7.02
N LYS A 126 -0.60 -10.50 7.75
CA LYS A 126 0.47 -11.52 7.64
C LYS A 126 -0.09 -12.92 7.82
N LYS A 127 -0.88 -13.12 8.86
CA LYS A 127 -1.47 -14.43 9.16
C LYS A 127 -2.48 -14.90 8.10
N SER A 128 -3.16 -13.99 7.41
CA SER A 128 -4.14 -14.35 6.38
C SER A 128 -3.52 -14.61 5.00
N HIS A 129 -2.26 -14.21 4.76
CA HIS A 129 -1.60 -14.28 3.45
C HIS A 129 -0.20 -14.94 3.47
N GLU A 130 0.17 -15.62 4.57
CA GLU A 130 1.49 -16.29 4.72
C GLU A 130 1.75 -17.40 3.68
N ASP A 131 0.71 -17.89 3.00
CA ASP A 131 0.81 -18.91 1.96
C ASP A 131 1.15 -18.34 0.57
N VAL A 132 1.00 -17.03 0.39
CA VAL A 132 1.18 -16.35 -0.90
C VAL A 132 2.23 -15.24 -0.87
N ILE A 133 2.41 -14.56 0.26
CA ILE A 133 3.37 -13.46 0.44
C ILE A 133 4.48 -13.90 1.39
N ASP A 134 5.74 -13.64 1.01
CA ASP A 134 6.89 -13.81 1.90
C ASP A 134 7.08 -12.59 2.80
N PHE A 135 6.58 -12.70 4.03
CA PHE A 135 6.70 -11.66 5.07
C PHE A 135 8.08 -11.65 5.77
N ASP A 136 9.07 -12.38 5.28
CA ASP A 136 10.48 -12.11 5.61
C ASP A 136 11.05 -10.98 4.73
N LEU A 137 10.43 -10.71 3.57
CA LEU A 137 10.80 -9.59 2.69
C LEU A 137 9.95 -8.33 2.94
N ILE A 138 8.71 -8.49 3.38
CA ILE A 138 7.80 -7.38 3.69
C ILE A 138 7.76 -7.17 5.19
N ASP A 139 8.26 -6.02 5.65
CA ASP A 139 8.14 -5.61 7.04
C ASP A 139 6.86 -4.79 7.29
N LYS A 140 6.64 -4.47 8.57
CA LYS A 140 5.49 -3.70 9.00
C LYS A 140 5.44 -2.30 8.36
N GLU A 141 6.59 -1.64 8.24
CA GLU A 141 6.69 -0.29 7.68
C GLU A 141 6.31 -0.28 6.19
N GLY A 142 6.77 -1.27 5.42
CA GLY A 142 6.40 -1.45 4.01
C GLY A 142 4.89 -1.68 3.84
N TYR A 143 4.29 -2.53 4.67
CA TYR A 143 2.84 -2.76 4.66
C TYR A 143 2.06 -1.47 4.98
N GLU A 144 2.39 -0.80 6.09
CA GLU A 144 1.72 0.42 6.52
C GLU A 144 1.86 1.55 5.48
N SER A 145 3.00 1.64 4.80
CA SER A 145 3.19 2.59 3.70
C SER A 145 2.20 2.37 2.56
N ILE A 146 1.97 1.12 2.14
CA ILE A 146 1.00 0.81 1.07
C ILE A 146 -0.43 1.08 1.52
N VAL A 147 -0.77 0.74 2.78
CA VAL A 147 -2.10 1.03 3.33
C VAL A 147 -2.37 2.53 3.29
N LYS A 148 -1.41 3.36 3.72
CA LYS A 148 -1.52 4.82 3.66
C LYS A 148 -1.68 5.33 2.24
N GLU A 149 -0.89 4.82 1.31
CA GLU A 149 -0.99 5.18 -0.11
C GLU A 149 -2.39 4.86 -0.67
N ALA A 150 -2.92 3.67 -0.37
CA ALA A 150 -4.24 3.27 -0.84
C ALA A 150 -5.38 4.12 -0.25
N ILE A 151 -5.29 4.49 1.03
CA ILE A 151 -6.26 5.40 1.68
C ILE A 151 -6.17 6.80 1.03
N THR A 152 -4.96 7.30 0.83
CA THR A 152 -4.68 8.60 0.20
C THR A 152 -5.24 8.66 -1.22
N GLU A 153 -4.92 7.65 -2.05
CA GLU A 153 -5.44 7.54 -3.41
C GLU A 153 -6.98 7.51 -3.43
N TYR A 154 -7.63 6.81 -2.49
CA TYR A 154 -9.09 6.79 -2.43
C TYR A 154 -9.67 8.18 -2.09
N ILE A 155 -9.10 8.89 -1.11
CA ILE A 155 -9.53 10.23 -0.72
C ILE A 155 -9.45 11.18 -1.92
N GLU A 156 -8.30 11.20 -2.60
CA GLU A 156 -8.06 12.11 -3.73
C GLU A 156 -8.95 11.82 -4.93
N ASN A 157 -9.31 10.55 -5.16
CA ASN A 157 -10.16 10.15 -6.28
C ASN A 157 -11.66 10.41 -6.03
N ASN A 158 -12.08 10.58 -4.78
CA ASN A 158 -13.49 10.69 -4.41
C ASN A 158 -13.92 12.06 -3.89
N ASP A 159 -12.98 13.01 -3.71
CA ASP A 159 -13.25 14.39 -3.27
C ASP A 159 -14.23 14.43 -2.08
N ILE A 160 -13.82 13.78 -0.99
CA ILE A 160 -14.69 13.55 0.17
C ILE A 160 -14.94 14.87 0.90
N GLU A 161 -16.14 15.43 0.72
CA GLU A 161 -16.64 16.53 1.53
C GLU A 161 -17.33 16.00 2.79
N VAL A 162 -16.88 16.47 3.96
CA VAL A 162 -17.46 16.11 5.26
C VAL A 162 -18.25 17.29 5.80
N ASP A 163 -19.48 17.04 6.27
CA ASP A 163 -20.27 18.04 6.98
C ASP A 163 -20.14 17.81 8.49
N ILE A 164 -19.20 18.54 9.12
CA ILE A 164 -19.04 18.55 10.57
C ILE A 164 -19.85 19.71 11.16
N LYS A 165 -20.62 19.39 12.19
CA LYS A 165 -21.37 20.37 12.94
C LYS A 165 -20.60 20.82 14.18
N GLU A 166 -20.45 22.12 14.34
CA GLU A 166 -20.00 22.70 15.60
C GLU A 166 -21.19 22.87 16.57
N LEU A 167 -21.02 22.38 17.79
CA LEU A 167 -21.98 22.47 18.89
C LEU A 167 -21.35 23.14 20.10
N GLY A 168 -22.14 23.92 20.83
CA GLY A 168 -21.73 24.52 22.09
C GLY A 168 -22.01 23.60 23.29
N ASP A 169 -21.41 23.95 24.43
CA ASP A 169 -21.66 23.33 25.75
C ASP A 169 -23.15 23.19 26.12
N THR A 170 -23.99 24.14 25.72
CA THR A 170 -25.43 24.11 25.99
C THR A 170 -26.24 23.23 25.04
N ASP A 171 -25.65 22.77 23.93
CA ASP A 171 -26.32 21.92 22.94
C ASP A 171 -26.27 20.44 23.31
N VAL A 172 -25.36 20.05 24.20
CA VAL A 172 -25.01 18.67 24.51
C VAL A 172 -25.04 18.41 26.01
N VAL A 173 -25.25 17.15 26.40
CA VAL A 173 -25.16 16.71 27.79
C VAL A 173 -24.10 15.62 27.89
N GLU A 174 -23.04 15.85 28.66
CA GLU A 174 -22.00 14.84 28.93
C GLU A 174 -22.58 13.77 29.87
N ASP A 175 -22.60 12.51 29.41
CA ASP A 175 -23.30 11.41 30.10
C ASP A 175 -22.35 10.36 30.71
N GLY A 176 -21.04 10.48 30.48
CA GLY A 176 -20.03 9.57 31.03
C GLY A 176 -18.66 9.73 30.36
N ASP A 177 -17.74 8.80 30.67
CA ASP A 177 -16.44 8.71 29.99
C ASP A 177 -16.70 8.30 28.52
N ASN A 178 -16.42 9.19 27.58
CA ASN A 178 -16.50 8.99 26.12
C ASN A 178 -17.91 8.87 25.49
N SER A 179 -18.97 9.34 26.17
CA SER A 179 -20.30 9.56 25.56
C SER A 179 -21.01 10.88 25.92
N PHE A 180 -21.84 11.37 25.00
CA PHE A 180 -22.72 12.52 25.22
C PHE A 180 -24.10 12.29 24.60
N THR A 181 -25.09 13.07 25.03
CA THR A 181 -26.42 13.14 24.40
C THR A 181 -26.60 14.45 23.64
N TYR A 182 -27.04 14.35 22.38
CA TYR A 182 -27.51 15.47 21.56
C TYR A 182 -28.96 15.23 21.15
N LYS A 183 -29.87 16.17 21.47
CA LYS A 183 -31.32 16.07 21.17
C LYS A 183 -32.01 14.77 21.64
N GLY A 184 -31.48 14.14 22.69
CA GLY A 184 -32.04 12.90 23.26
C GLY A 184 -31.53 11.62 22.61
N GLU A 185 -30.56 11.71 21.71
CA GLU A 185 -29.81 10.58 21.17
C GLU A 185 -28.40 10.55 21.77
N GLU A 186 -27.97 9.37 22.19
CA GLU A 186 -26.64 9.13 22.73
C GLU A 186 -25.67 8.82 21.60
N TYR A 187 -24.49 9.42 21.65
CA TYR A 187 -23.41 9.18 20.71
C TYR A 187 -22.15 8.75 21.47
N GLN A 188 -21.37 7.89 20.83
CA GLN A 188 -20.20 7.21 21.39
C GLN A 188 -18.96 7.55 20.56
N GLY A 189 -17.78 7.43 21.17
CA GLY A 189 -16.49 7.61 20.48
C GLY A 189 -16.10 9.07 20.36
N PHE A 190 -15.83 9.70 21.51
CA PHE A 190 -15.20 11.02 21.53
C PHE A 190 -13.81 10.96 22.16
N ASP A 191 -12.92 11.81 21.66
CA ASP A 191 -11.63 12.09 22.28
C ASP A 191 -11.53 13.57 22.66
N SER A 192 -10.72 13.86 23.67
CA SER A 192 -10.49 15.22 24.17
C SER A 192 -9.10 15.68 23.82
N SER A 193 -8.98 16.68 22.94
CA SER A 193 -7.69 17.30 22.65
C SER A 193 -7.42 18.44 23.62
N ASP A 194 -6.66 18.13 24.69
CA ASP A 194 -6.14 19.15 25.61
C ASP A 194 -5.01 19.93 24.89
N GLY A 195 -5.37 21.03 24.22
CA GLY A 195 -4.39 21.92 23.58
C GLY A 195 -4.08 21.61 22.12
N GLY A 196 -4.91 20.81 21.44
CA GLY A 196 -4.91 20.68 19.98
C GLY A 196 -4.08 19.54 19.38
N ASP A 197 -3.43 18.71 20.20
CA ASP A 197 -2.87 17.45 19.73
C ASP A 197 -4.01 16.45 19.54
N PHE A 198 -4.16 15.96 18.31
CA PHE A 198 -5.14 14.94 17.93
C PHE A 198 -4.60 13.57 18.29
N ASP A 199 -5.17 12.96 19.33
CA ASP A 199 -4.97 11.56 19.68
C ASP A 199 -6.34 10.88 19.71
N CYS A 200 -6.39 9.61 19.32
CA CYS A 200 -7.59 8.81 19.34
C CYS A 200 -7.31 7.45 19.97
N THR A 201 -8.02 7.15 21.05
CA THR A 201 -8.00 5.84 21.67
C THR A 201 -9.10 4.89 21.21
N SER A 202 -10.06 5.39 20.42
CA SER A 202 -11.26 4.64 19.99
C SER A 202 -11.16 4.00 18.61
N CYS A 203 -10.21 4.42 17.76
CA CYS A 203 -9.97 3.89 16.43
C CYS A 203 -8.56 3.30 16.39
N GLU A 204 -8.47 1.97 16.29
CA GLU A 204 -7.17 1.26 16.31
C GLU A 204 -6.26 1.67 15.14
N ASN A 205 -6.85 2.06 14.01
CA ASN A 205 -6.13 2.52 12.82
C ASN A 205 -5.98 4.05 12.74
N PHE A 206 -6.17 4.76 13.85
CA PHE A 206 -6.12 6.23 13.86
C PHE A 206 -4.84 6.79 13.24
N ASP A 207 -3.67 6.31 13.68
CA ASP A 207 -2.38 6.83 13.21
C ASP A 207 -2.25 6.66 11.68
N LEU A 208 -2.62 5.50 11.14
CA LEU A 208 -2.60 5.22 9.70
C LEU A 208 -3.55 6.14 8.93
N ILE A 209 -4.77 6.31 9.42
CA ILE A 209 -5.77 7.18 8.79
C ILE A 209 -5.31 8.64 8.84
N TYR A 210 -4.83 9.10 10.00
CA TYR A 210 -4.37 10.47 10.20
C TYR A 210 -3.19 10.80 9.30
N GLU A 211 -2.18 9.92 9.23
CA GLU A 211 -1.03 10.11 8.35
C GLU A 211 -1.43 10.12 6.87
N ALA A 212 -2.32 9.22 6.43
CA ALA A 212 -2.82 9.22 5.05
C ALA A 212 -3.57 10.52 4.71
N VAL A 213 -4.41 11.02 5.63
CA VAL A 213 -5.12 12.30 5.44
C VAL A 213 -4.16 13.50 5.43
N LEU A 214 -3.08 13.44 6.21
CA LEU A 214 -2.03 14.47 6.17
C LEU A 214 -1.32 14.54 4.82
N GLU A 215 -1.14 13.39 4.16
CA GLU A 215 -0.52 13.28 2.83
C GLU A 215 -1.50 13.64 1.70
N ALA A 216 -2.79 13.36 1.87
CA ALA A 216 -3.82 13.68 0.89
C ALA A 216 -3.93 15.19 0.60
N ASN A 217 -4.16 15.51 -0.67
CA ASN A 217 -4.43 16.88 -1.12
C ASN A 217 -5.89 17.31 -0.82
N CYS A 218 -6.25 17.38 0.47
CA CYS A 218 -7.54 17.86 0.96
C CYS A 218 -7.39 19.11 1.85
N GLU A 219 -8.43 19.96 1.91
CA GLU A 219 -8.40 21.21 2.70
C GLU A 219 -8.60 20.93 4.20
N ASP A 220 -9.67 20.23 4.56
CA ASP A 220 -10.08 20.03 5.95
C ASP A 220 -9.66 18.65 6.51
N LYS A 221 -8.35 18.50 6.70
CA LYS A 221 -7.70 17.26 7.21
C LYS A 221 -8.24 16.80 8.55
N GLU A 222 -8.55 17.75 9.42
CA GLU A 222 -9.10 17.49 10.74
C GLU A 222 -10.46 16.79 10.63
N GLU A 223 -11.39 17.41 9.92
CA GLU A 223 -12.77 16.94 9.75
C GLU A 223 -12.83 15.62 8.99
N LEU A 224 -11.96 15.46 7.98
CA LEU A 224 -11.84 14.19 7.25
C LEU A 224 -11.29 13.07 8.13
N THR A 225 -10.29 13.33 8.97
CA THR A 225 -9.77 12.34 9.92
C THR A 225 -10.87 11.93 10.91
N MET A 226 -11.62 12.90 11.44
CA MET A 226 -12.76 12.65 12.34
C MET A 226 -13.80 11.75 11.67
N TYR A 227 -14.17 12.07 10.43
CA TYR A 227 -15.11 11.29 9.64
C TYR A 227 -14.63 9.86 9.42
N LEU A 228 -13.41 9.68 8.91
CA LEU A 228 -12.86 8.37 8.58
C LEU A 228 -12.69 7.48 9.81
N CYS A 229 -12.28 8.05 10.95
CA CYS A 229 -12.20 7.33 12.21
C CYS A 229 -13.56 7.13 12.90
N GLY A 230 -14.63 7.77 12.41
CA GLY A 230 -15.98 7.67 12.99
C GLY A 230 -16.08 8.31 14.37
N MET A 231 -15.35 9.40 14.59
CA MET A 231 -15.20 10.05 15.87
C MET A 231 -15.89 11.41 15.95
N ASN A 232 -16.30 11.77 17.16
CA ASN A 232 -16.66 13.14 17.52
C ASN A 232 -15.55 13.75 18.41
N PHE A 233 -15.34 15.05 18.39
CA PHE A 233 -14.29 15.70 19.20
C PHE A 233 -14.86 16.67 20.22
N VAL A 234 -14.23 16.68 21.40
CA VAL A 234 -14.50 17.64 22.47
C VAL A 234 -13.25 18.51 22.67
N TYR A 235 -13.36 19.79 22.35
CA TYR A 235 -12.33 20.79 22.57
C TYR A 235 -12.55 21.52 23.88
N LYS A 236 -11.66 21.32 24.84
CA LYS A 236 -11.63 22.08 26.08
C LYS A 236 -10.67 23.26 25.92
N ASN A 237 -11.20 24.46 25.71
CA ASN A 237 -10.34 25.65 25.61
C ASN A 237 -9.83 26.08 26.99
N LEU A 238 -8.66 26.75 26.99
CA LEU A 238 -7.98 27.29 28.18
C LEU A 238 -8.81 28.31 29.01
N VAL A 239 -10.00 28.69 28.56
CA VAL A 239 -10.85 29.75 29.14
C VAL A 239 -12.18 29.19 29.70
N ASP A 240 -12.23 27.88 30.00
CA ASP A 240 -13.43 27.15 30.44
C ASP A 240 -14.57 27.04 29.39
N ASP A 241 -14.33 27.47 28.14
CA ASP A 241 -15.26 27.26 27.03
C ASP A 241 -15.02 25.87 26.40
N VAL A 242 -16.06 25.05 26.33
CA VAL A 242 -16.01 23.74 25.65
C VAL A 242 -16.72 23.85 24.30
N MET A 243 -15.98 23.55 23.23
CA MET A 243 -16.53 23.47 21.87
C MET A 243 -16.54 22.00 21.45
N TYR A 244 -17.60 21.57 20.79
CA TYR A 244 -17.68 20.20 20.32
C TYR A 244 -17.81 20.18 18.81
N LYS A 245 -17.00 19.35 18.15
CA LYS A 245 -17.11 19.08 16.71
C LYS A 245 -17.73 17.70 16.50
N PHE A 246 -18.81 17.68 15.75
CA PHE A 246 -19.70 16.54 15.64
C PHE A 246 -19.87 16.07 14.21
N TYR A 247 -19.62 14.81 13.98
CA TYR A 247 -20.02 14.10 12.79
C TYR A 247 -21.32 13.32 13.03
N PHE A 248 -22.38 13.65 12.30
CA PHE A 248 -23.62 12.87 12.32
C PHE A 248 -23.51 11.70 11.35
N LYS A 249 -23.60 10.48 11.88
CA LYS A 249 -23.73 9.25 11.09
C LYS A 249 -25.04 9.22 10.30
#